data_AF-A0A6P7FWR6-F1
#
_entry.id   AF-A0A6P7FWR6-F1
#
_cell.length_a   1.000
_cell.length_b   1.000
_cell.length_c   1.000
_cell.angle_alpha   90.00
_cell.angle_beta   90.00
_cell.angle_gamma   90.00
#
_symmetry.space_group_name_H-M   'P 1'
#
loop_
_entity.id
_entity.type
_entity.pdbx_description
1 polymer ?
#
loop_
_entity_poly.entity_id
_entity_poly.type
_entity_poly.pdbx_seq_one_letter_code
_entity_poly.pdbx_strand_id
1 'polypeptide(L)'
;MDGEIKEFKFYLQFSLDLEHFVLSIKQLKTTDSGHISVQFHGNITDIIVNILSEFITTFLHPLLQGIIEAIIKLIAGGVVSEINKLLQQLVNPNATEFIIEELLVQLNKTLVN
;
A
#
# COMPACT_ATOMS: atom_id res chain seq x y z
N MET A 1 0.65 1.47 23.84
CA MET A 1 -0.70 1.33 23.25
C MET A 1 -0.42 0.72 21.92
N ASP A 2 -0.95 -0.46 21.71
CA ASP A 2 -0.52 -1.33 20.63
C ASP A 2 -1.77 -1.65 19.81
N GLY A 3 -1.70 -1.45 18.51
CA GLY A 3 -2.80 -1.71 17.59
C GLY A 3 -2.47 -2.92 16.74
N GLU A 4 -3.41 -3.86 16.62
CA GLU A 4 -3.29 -5.02 15.76
C GLU A 4 -4.44 -5.04 14.75
N ILE A 5 -4.09 -5.24 13.47
CA ILE A 5 -5.04 -5.39 12.37
C ILE A 5 -4.84 -6.79 11.78
N LYS A 6 -5.88 -7.61 11.83
CA LYS A 6 -5.90 -8.97 11.28
C LYS A 6 -6.89 -9.05 10.13
N GLU A 7 -6.52 -9.81 9.09
CA GLU A 7 -7.41 -10.17 7.98
C GLU A 7 -7.95 -9.01 7.14
N PHE A 8 -7.30 -7.84 7.19
CA PHE A 8 -7.65 -6.71 6.34
C PHE A 8 -7.43 -7.04 4.86
N LYS A 9 -8.47 -6.91 4.06
CA LYS A 9 -8.47 -7.12 2.60
C LYS A 9 -8.87 -5.84 1.89
N PHE A 10 -8.12 -5.53 0.86
CA PHE A 10 -8.43 -4.44 -0.04
C PHE A 10 -8.32 -4.90 -1.47
N TYR A 11 -9.03 -4.20 -2.34
CA TYR A 11 -8.95 -4.33 -3.77
C TYR A 11 -8.29 -3.06 -4.32
N LEU A 12 -7.19 -3.25 -5.03
CA LEU A 12 -6.46 -2.20 -5.71
C LEU A 12 -6.47 -2.50 -7.21
N GLN A 13 -6.99 -1.55 -7.99
CA GLN A 13 -7.04 -1.61 -9.45
C GLN A 13 -6.17 -0.52 -10.04
N PHE A 14 -5.28 -0.94 -10.93
CA PHE A 14 -4.49 -0.04 -11.76
C PHE A 14 -5.10 0.10 -13.15
N SER A 15 -4.81 1.21 -13.81
CA SER A 15 -5.14 1.45 -15.21
C SER A 15 -3.90 1.98 -15.90
N LEU A 16 -3.55 1.37 -17.03
CA LEU A 16 -2.49 1.83 -17.91
C LEU A 16 -3.12 2.52 -19.12
N ASP A 17 -2.84 3.81 -19.27
CA ASP A 17 -3.10 4.52 -20.52
C ASP A 17 -1.97 4.16 -21.51
N LEU A 18 -2.31 3.47 -22.59
CA LEU A 18 -1.34 3.04 -23.62
C LEU A 18 -1.00 4.14 -24.62
N GLU A 19 -1.83 5.18 -24.73
CA GLU A 19 -1.55 6.32 -25.60
C GLU A 19 -0.45 7.20 -24.98
N HIS A 20 -0.54 7.41 -23.67
CA HIS A 20 0.41 8.25 -22.93
C HIS A 20 1.46 7.45 -22.13
N PHE A 21 1.35 6.11 -22.11
CA PHE A 21 2.16 5.21 -21.27
C PHE A 21 2.17 5.61 -19.78
N VAL A 22 1.00 6.00 -19.26
CA VAL A 22 0.83 6.42 -17.85
C VAL A 22 0.01 5.37 -17.09
N LEU A 23 0.63 4.78 -16.09
CA LEU A 23 -0.01 4.00 -15.05
C LEU A 23 -0.69 4.92 -14.02
N SER A 24 -1.89 4.55 -13.60
CA SER A 24 -2.66 5.27 -12.58
C SER A 24 -3.37 4.29 -11.66
N ILE A 25 -3.69 4.72 -10.44
CA ILE A 25 -4.58 3.99 -9.55
C ILE A 25 -6.01 4.34 -9.94
N LYS A 26 -6.75 3.38 -10.48
CA LYS A 26 -8.16 3.57 -10.86
C LYS A 26 -9.08 3.44 -9.66
N GLN A 27 -8.80 2.47 -8.80
CA GLN A 27 -9.65 2.20 -7.66
C GLN A 27 -8.82 1.63 -6.51
N LEU A 28 -9.03 2.16 -5.30
CA LEU A 28 -8.75 1.45 -4.07
C LEU A 28 -10.06 1.34 -3.31
N LYS A 29 -10.38 0.13 -2.87
CA LYS A 29 -11.55 -0.13 -2.03
C LYS A 29 -11.20 -1.16 -0.97
N THR A 30 -11.47 -0.86 0.29
CA THR A 30 -11.47 -1.89 1.34
C THR A 30 -12.63 -2.85 1.08
N THR A 31 -12.34 -4.13 0.96
CA THR A 31 -13.35 -5.18 0.74
C THR A 31 -13.73 -5.86 2.04
N ASP A 32 -12.79 -5.92 2.98
CA ASP A 32 -12.97 -6.45 4.32
C ASP A 32 -12.00 -5.74 5.25
N SER A 33 -12.50 -5.08 6.27
CA SER A 33 -11.68 -4.41 7.27
C SER A 33 -11.04 -5.36 8.27
N GLY A 34 -11.48 -6.62 8.30
CA GLY A 34 -11.03 -7.63 9.26
C GLY A 34 -11.28 -7.22 10.70
N HIS A 35 -10.42 -7.70 11.60
CA HIS A 35 -10.47 -7.38 13.03
C HIS A 35 -9.40 -6.37 13.39
N ILE A 36 -9.83 -5.22 13.92
CA ILE A 36 -8.95 -4.16 14.41
C ILE A 36 -9.08 -4.14 15.93
N SER A 37 -8.00 -4.42 16.63
CA SER A 37 -7.95 -4.39 18.09
C SER A 37 -6.89 -3.40 18.57
N VAL A 38 -7.16 -2.72 19.68
CA VAL A 38 -6.23 -1.79 20.31
C VAL A 38 -6.07 -2.21 21.76
N GLN A 39 -4.84 -2.51 22.17
CA GLN A 39 -4.49 -2.86 23.54
C GLN A 39 -3.84 -1.66 24.23
N PHE A 40 -4.37 -1.31 25.40
CA PHE A 40 -3.83 -0.28 26.27
C PHE A 40 -3.07 -0.95 27.41
N HIS A 41 -1.84 -0.51 27.69
CA HIS A 41 -1.00 -1.05 28.76
C HIS A 41 -1.09 -0.13 30.00
N GLY A 42 -1.73 -0.57 31.09
CA GLY A 42 -1.89 0.18 32.36
C GLY A 42 -2.74 -0.57 33.42
N ASN A 43 -2.70 -0.18 34.71
CA ASN A 43 -3.34 -0.90 35.84
C ASN A 43 -4.69 -0.26 36.27
N ILE A 44 -5.73 -1.08 36.53
CA ILE A 44 -7.06 -0.81 37.15
C ILE A 44 -8.16 -0.13 36.27
N THR A 45 -7.85 0.36 35.08
CA THR A 45 -8.85 0.88 34.11
C THR A 45 -9.51 -0.19 33.22
N ASP A 46 -9.15 -1.45 33.40
CA ASP A 46 -9.28 -2.52 32.40
C ASP A 46 -10.70 -2.96 32.03
N ILE A 47 -11.70 -2.76 32.89
CA ILE A 47 -13.11 -3.09 32.55
C ILE A 47 -13.77 -1.94 31.76
N ILE A 48 -13.54 -0.70 32.19
CA ILE A 48 -14.08 0.50 31.51
C ILE A 48 -13.35 0.69 30.17
N VAL A 49 -12.04 0.46 30.13
CA VAL A 49 -11.26 0.52 28.90
C VAL A 49 -11.61 -0.63 27.97
N ASN A 50 -11.97 -1.83 28.42
CA ASN A 50 -12.43 -2.88 27.50
C ASN A 50 -13.79 -2.55 26.85
N ILE A 51 -14.76 -2.03 27.61
CA ILE A 51 -16.06 -1.59 27.05
C ILE A 51 -15.88 -0.37 26.14
N LEU A 52 -15.06 0.60 26.57
CA LEU A 52 -14.69 1.72 25.71
C LEU A 52 -13.91 1.24 24.51
N SER A 53 -13.06 0.23 24.60
CA SER A 53 -12.29 -0.29 23.47
C SER A 53 -13.22 -0.92 22.44
N GLU A 54 -14.26 -1.67 22.82
CA GLU A 54 -15.27 -2.17 21.89
C GLU A 54 -16.06 -1.04 21.21
N PHE A 55 -16.46 -0.03 21.99
CA PHE A 55 -17.20 1.12 21.48
C PHE A 55 -16.34 2.01 20.58
N ILE A 56 -15.08 2.23 20.97
CA ILE A 56 -14.04 2.93 20.24
C ILE A 56 -13.73 2.14 18.98
N THR A 57 -13.53 0.82 19.02
CA THR A 57 -13.29 0.05 17.78
C THR A 57 -14.46 0.20 16.82
N THR A 58 -15.71 0.18 17.28
CA THR A 58 -16.88 0.36 16.40
C THR A 58 -16.94 1.76 15.79
N PHE A 59 -16.64 2.81 16.58
CA PHE A 59 -16.71 4.20 16.13
C PHE A 59 -15.46 4.65 15.35
N LEU A 60 -14.29 4.13 15.71
CA LEU A 60 -13.03 4.37 15.03
C LEU A 60 -12.86 3.45 13.84
N HIS A 61 -13.66 2.38 13.69
CA HIS A 61 -13.55 1.47 12.55
C HIS A 61 -13.52 2.19 11.20
N PRO A 62 -14.45 3.12 10.91
CA PRO A 62 -14.43 3.85 9.64
C PRO A 62 -13.24 4.79 9.52
N LEU A 63 -12.79 5.36 10.64
CA LEU A 63 -11.64 6.27 10.70
C LEU A 63 -10.32 5.52 10.50
N LEU A 64 -10.13 4.38 11.16
CA LEU A 64 -8.98 3.50 11.01
C LEU A 64 -8.96 2.90 9.61
N GLN A 65 -10.10 2.48 9.06
CA GLN A 65 -10.20 2.08 7.66
C GLN A 65 -9.77 3.22 6.73
N GLY A 66 -10.23 4.45 6.95
CA GLY A 66 -9.84 5.62 6.16
C GLY A 66 -8.32 5.90 6.23
N ILE A 67 -7.72 5.79 7.41
CA ILE A 67 -6.26 5.92 7.59
C ILE A 67 -5.51 4.81 6.84
N ILE A 68 -5.95 3.56 6.96
CA ILE A 68 -5.34 2.42 6.26
C ILE A 68 -5.43 2.61 4.74
N GLU A 69 -6.60 3.01 4.22
CA GLU A 69 -6.78 3.31 2.80
C GLU A 69 -5.87 4.46 2.34
N ALA A 70 -5.69 5.51 3.14
CA ALA A 70 -4.79 6.61 2.83
C ALA A 70 -3.32 6.16 2.76
N ILE A 71 -2.89 5.34 3.71
CA ILE A 71 -1.53 4.76 3.72
C ILE A 71 -1.31 3.89 2.48
N ILE A 72 -2.26 3.00 2.17
CA ILE A 72 -2.19 2.14 0.98
C ILE A 72 -2.14 2.99 -0.30
N LYS A 73 -2.96 4.05 -0.41
CA LYS A 73 -2.91 4.98 -1.56
C LYS A 73 -1.55 5.65 -1.69
N LEU A 74 -0.95 6.07 -0.58
CA LEU A 74 0.35 6.73 -0.60
C LEU A 74 1.44 5.78 -1.10
N ILE A 75 1.49 4.55 -0.57
CA ILE A 75 2.44 3.52 -1.00
C ILE A 75 2.22 3.16 -2.47
N ALA A 76 0.98 2.85 -2.85
CA ALA A 76 0.63 2.52 -4.22
C ALA A 76 0.94 3.68 -5.18
N GLY A 77 0.73 4.93 -4.76
CA GLY A 77 1.05 6.12 -5.53
C GLY A 77 2.55 6.27 -5.75
N GLY A 78 3.36 5.96 -4.74
CA GLY A 78 4.82 5.88 -4.86
C GLY A 78 5.26 4.85 -5.89
N VAL A 79 4.70 3.63 -5.82
CA VAL A 79 4.99 2.55 -6.79
C VAL A 79 4.58 2.95 -8.21
N VAL A 80 3.38 3.52 -8.37
CA VAL A 80 2.88 3.99 -9.67
C VAL A 80 3.77 5.10 -10.24
N SER A 81 4.22 6.03 -9.40
CA SER A 81 5.16 7.09 -9.81
C SER A 81 6.47 6.50 -10.33
N GLU A 82 7.04 5.50 -9.64
CA GLU A 82 8.29 4.87 -10.07
C GLU A 82 8.10 4.09 -11.37
N ILE A 83 7.02 3.33 -11.51
CA ILE A 83 6.69 2.65 -12.77
C ILE A 83 6.49 3.66 -13.90
N ASN A 84 5.84 4.80 -13.64
CA ASN A 84 5.68 5.85 -14.65
C ASN A 84 7.00 6.44 -15.10
N LYS A 85 7.98 6.61 -14.22
CA LYS A 85 9.33 7.01 -14.62
C LYS A 85 9.97 5.97 -15.54
N LEU A 86 9.86 4.68 -15.19
CA LEU A 86 10.38 3.59 -16.03
C LEU A 86 9.68 3.57 -17.40
N LEU A 87 8.35 3.72 -17.43
CA LEU A 87 7.58 3.78 -18.68
C LEU A 87 8.01 4.97 -19.53
N GLN A 88 8.19 6.16 -18.93
CA GLN A 88 8.69 7.33 -19.65
C GLN A 88 10.12 7.14 -20.19
N GLN A 89 10.97 6.43 -19.45
CA GLN A 89 12.31 6.07 -19.92
C GLN A 89 12.24 5.05 -21.07
N LEU A 90 11.30 4.11 -21.07
CA LEU A 90 11.15 3.14 -22.15
C LEU A 90 10.64 3.78 -23.46
N VAL A 91 9.77 4.79 -23.37
CA VAL A 91 9.22 5.51 -24.52
C VAL A 91 10.21 6.53 -25.10
N ASN A 92 11.26 6.88 -24.34
CA ASN A 92 12.33 7.74 -24.81
C ASN A 92 13.48 6.87 -25.37
N PRO A 93 13.72 6.85 -26.69
CA PRO A 93 14.60 5.85 -27.33
C PRO A 93 16.04 5.85 -26.81
N ASN A 94 16.52 6.96 -26.25
CA ASN A 94 17.86 7.07 -25.66
C ASN A 94 17.97 6.44 -24.25
N ALA A 95 16.85 6.20 -23.56
CA ALA A 95 16.83 5.63 -22.21
C ALA A 95 16.52 4.12 -22.21
N THR A 96 15.87 3.61 -23.25
CA THR A 96 15.64 2.17 -23.47
C THR A 96 16.95 1.38 -23.58
N GLU A 97 17.97 1.96 -24.22
CA GLU A 97 19.30 1.32 -24.39
C GLU A 97 20.05 1.18 -23.05
N PHE A 98 19.94 2.19 -22.17
CA PHE A 98 20.55 2.18 -20.84
C PHE A 98 19.91 1.15 -19.88
N ILE A 99 18.58 1.01 -19.91
CA ILE A 99 17.85 0.06 -19.05
C ILE A 99 18.16 -1.39 -19.44
N ILE A 100 18.27 -1.69 -20.73
CA ILE A 100 18.61 -3.05 -21.19
C ILE A 100 20.01 -3.43 -20.69
N GLU A 101 20.99 -2.53 -20.77
CA GLU A 101 22.32 -2.79 -20.22
C GLU A 101 22.30 -2.99 -18.70
N GLU A 102 21.58 -2.14 -17.96
CA GLU A 102 21.52 -2.24 -16.49
C GLU A 102 20.83 -3.52 -16.03
N LEU A 103 19.72 -3.92 -16.67
CA LEU A 103 19.02 -5.17 -16.39
C LEU A 103 19.86 -6.40 -16.75
N LEU A 104 20.59 -6.38 -17.87
CA LEU A 104 21.51 -7.46 -18.26
C LEU A 104 22.66 -7.60 -17.25
N VAL A 105 23.20 -6.49 -16.75
CA VAL A 105 24.24 -6.49 -15.72
C VAL A 105 23.72 -7.03 -14.39
N GLN A 106 22.51 -6.67 -13.98
CA GLN A 106 21.90 -7.18 -12.74
C GLN A 106 21.55 -8.67 -12.84
N LEU A 107 21.01 -9.13 -13.98
CA LEU A 107 20.75 -10.54 -14.25
C LEU A 107 22.03 -11.38 -14.22
N ASN A 108 23.10 -10.91 -14.86
CA ASN A 108 24.38 -11.61 -14.86
C ASN A 108 25.00 -11.74 -13.47
N LYS A 109 24.89 -10.69 -12.63
CA LYS A 109 25.35 -10.74 -11.22
C LYS A 109 24.54 -11.71 -10.35
N THR A 110 23.29 -11.96 -10.71
CA THR A 110 22.38 -12.85 -9.98
C THR A 110 22.54 -14.32 -10.41
N LEU A 111 23.04 -14.57 -11.63
CA LEU A 111 23.27 -15.92 -12.15
C LEU A 111 24.68 -16.46 -11.88
N VAL A 112 25.63 -15.58 -11.55
CA VAL A 112 27.05 -15.91 -11.30
C VAL A 112 27.40 -15.96 -9.80
N ASN A 113 26.45 -15.64 -8.90
CA ASN A 113 26.50 -15.94 -7.47
C ASN A 113 25.55 -17.09 -7.14
#